data_AF-A0A254T3F3-F1
#
_entry.id   AF-A0A254T3F3-F1
#
_cell.length_a   1.000
_cell.length_b   1.000
_cell.length_c   1.000
_cell.angle_alpha   90.00
_cell.angle_beta   90.00
_cell.angle_gamma   90.00
#
_symmetry.space_group_name_H-M   'P 1'
#
loop_
_entity.id
_entity.type
_entity.pdbx_description
1 polymer ?
#
loop_
_entity_poly.entity_id
_entity_poly.type
_entity_poly.pdbx_seq_one_letter_code
_entity_poly.pdbx_strand_id
1 'polypeptide(L)'
;MIAREVTPPHSVVFTMRPGDLVGVAALLEREPFKYELSASKDSKITLVTEECMESELKRLPLWLLALIRSLSAKTHLLKRAAIETRVRNTLKSLAEYLSHKSSDTEFNLAELLREFSFLTKISTTAAQEDFKSLLRRHLIKLSQKNGRVFCKIVDPELLHIFTDYIRAQETETEFAPYRLSIVQKKILVFLSAMEVSPEKTGPDWISYIHEKFPDADVSQWISLLQIQWFVKSDPKNPDCDLFKINKAKVQYFLKALRYETNIRGVL
;
A
#
# COMPACT_ATOMS: atom_id res chain seq x y z
N MET A 1 -24.85 -34.44 12.88
CA MET A 1 -23.38 -34.46 12.70
C MET A 1 -22.85 -33.04 12.90
N ILE A 2 -21.58 -32.87 13.28
CA ILE A 2 -20.97 -31.57 13.54
C ILE A 2 -19.67 -31.45 12.74
N ALA A 3 -19.46 -30.30 12.08
CA ALA A 3 -18.20 -29.95 11.42
C ALA A 3 -17.36 -29.01 12.30
N ARG A 4 -16.06 -29.32 12.43
CA ARG A 4 -15.08 -28.54 13.19
C ARG A 4 -13.97 -28.06 12.27
N GLU A 5 -13.34 -26.94 12.60
CA GLU A 5 -12.11 -26.51 11.92
C GLU A 5 -10.96 -27.49 12.22
N VAL A 6 -10.12 -27.76 11.22
CA VAL A 6 -8.95 -28.64 11.34
C VAL A 6 -7.83 -27.98 12.16
N THR A 7 -7.85 -26.65 12.28
CA THR A 7 -6.89 -25.88 13.09
C THR A 7 -7.53 -25.42 14.40
N PRO A 8 -6.81 -25.48 15.53
CA PRO A 8 -7.35 -25.03 16.82
C PRO A 8 -7.58 -23.51 16.83
N PRO A 9 -8.60 -23.00 17.54
CA PRO A 9 -9.49 -23.72 18.46
C PRO A 9 -10.60 -24.41 17.66
N HIS A 10 -10.77 -25.73 17.82
CA HIS A 10 -11.73 -26.57 17.07
C HIS A 10 -13.19 -26.17 17.29
N SER A 11 -13.56 -24.99 16.81
CA SER A 11 -14.87 -24.40 16.96
C SER A 11 -15.85 -25.15 16.07
N VAL A 12 -17.06 -25.35 16.58
CA VAL A 12 -18.13 -25.95 15.79
C VAL A 12 -18.60 -24.90 14.79
N VAL A 13 -18.32 -25.13 13.50
CA VAL A 13 -18.64 -24.18 12.43
C VAL A 13 -20.10 -24.33 12.01
N PHE A 14 -20.58 -25.57 11.89
CA PHE A 14 -21.97 -25.85 11.52
C PHE A 14 -22.42 -27.26 11.95
N THR A 15 -23.74 -27.41 12.12
CA THR A 15 -24.41 -28.69 12.44
C THR A 15 -25.18 -29.19 11.23
N MET A 16 -24.98 -30.45 10.86
CA MET A 16 -25.65 -31.08 9.71
C MET A 16 -26.88 -31.89 10.16
N ARG A 17 -27.93 -31.79 9.36
CA ARG A 17 -29.22 -32.49 9.47
C ARG A 17 -29.36 -33.57 8.38
N PRO A 18 -30.31 -34.52 8.53
CA PRO A 18 -30.60 -35.49 7.47
C PRO A 18 -30.95 -34.78 6.16
N GLY A 19 -30.31 -35.18 5.06
CA GLY A 19 -30.47 -34.56 3.73
C GLY A 19 -29.38 -33.55 3.36
N ASP A 20 -28.58 -33.09 4.33
CA ASP A 20 -27.49 -32.15 4.04
C ASP A 20 -26.34 -32.84 3.29
N LEU A 21 -25.87 -32.19 2.22
CA LEU A 21 -24.69 -32.59 1.47
C LEU A 21 -23.48 -31.81 1.95
N VAL A 22 -22.37 -32.51 2.17
CA VAL A 22 -21.12 -31.90 2.64
C VAL A 22 -19.95 -32.38 1.80
N GLY A 23 -19.00 -31.48 1.53
CA GLY A 23 -17.84 -31.77 0.70
C GLY A 23 -18.11 -31.68 -0.80
N VAL A 24 -19.25 -31.13 -1.23
CA VAL A 24 -19.61 -30.99 -2.66
C VAL A 24 -18.56 -30.18 -3.43
N ALA A 25 -18.06 -29.09 -2.85
CA ALA A 25 -16.99 -28.29 -3.45
C ALA A 25 -15.64 -29.03 -3.46
N ALA A 26 -15.35 -29.84 -2.45
CA ALA A 26 -14.14 -30.65 -2.43
C ALA A 26 -14.17 -31.70 -3.55
N LEU A 27 -15.34 -32.29 -3.81
CA LEU A 27 -15.55 -33.29 -4.84
C LEU A 27 -15.57 -32.69 -6.26
N LEU A 28 -16.29 -31.60 -6.49
CA LEU A 28 -16.44 -30.96 -7.81
C LEU A 28 -15.24 -30.10 -8.21
N GLU A 29 -14.64 -29.40 -7.26
CA GLU A 29 -13.60 -28.39 -7.52
C GLU A 29 -12.21 -28.89 -7.15
N ARG A 30 -12.09 -30.15 -6.66
CA ARG A 30 -10.86 -30.76 -6.14
C ARG A 30 -10.18 -29.91 -5.05
N GLU A 31 -10.99 -29.19 -4.27
CA GLU A 31 -10.51 -28.44 -3.12
C GLU A 31 -10.25 -29.40 -1.93
N PRO A 32 -9.20 -29.20 -1.13
CA PRO A 32 -9.00 -29.97 0.09
C PRO A 32 -10.17 -29.72 1.05
N PHE A 33 -10.69 -30.80 1.64
CA PHE A 33 -11.79 -30.71 2.60
C PHE A 33 -11.31 -30.04 3.90
N LYS A 34 -11.91 -28.90 4.25
CA LYS A 34 -11.40 -27.96 5.27
C LYS A 34 -11.84 -28.26 6.70
N TYR A 35 -12.72 -29.25 6.88
CA TYR A 35 -13.38 -29.50 8.16
C TYR A 35 -13.15 -30.93 8.61
N GLU A 36 -13.19 -31.14 9.91
CA GLU A 36 -13.29 -32.47 10.51
C GLU A 36 -14.75 -32.76 10.84
N LEU A 37 -15.27 -33.91 10.41
CA LEU A 37 -16.64 -34.32 10.65
C LEU A 37 -16.72 -35.26 11.85
N SER A 38 -17.53 -34.91 12.84
CA SER A 38 -17.78 -35.73 14.02
C SER A 38 -19.27 -36.02 14.16
N ALA A 39 -19.61 -37.29 14.40
CA ALA A 39 -20.98 -37.68 14.69
C ALA A 39 -21.32 -37.30 16.14
N SER A 40 -22.29 -36.40 16.32
CA SER A 40 -22.79 -36.02 17.66
C SER A 40 -23.87 -36.96 18.19
N LYS A 41 -24.45 -37.78 17.33
CA LYS A 41 -25.47 -38.80 17.58
C LYS A 41 -25.26 -39.93 16.57
N ASP A 42 -25.78 -41.12 16.86
CA ASP A 42 -25.82 -42.21 15.89
C ASP A 42 -26.41 -41.72 14.57
N SER A 43 -25.61 -41.82 13.51
CA SER A 43 -25.88 -41.22 12.21
C SER A 43 -25.52 -42.20 11.11
N LYS A 44 -26.37 -42.29 10.08
CA LYS A 44 -26.08 -43.03 8.85
C LYS A 44 -25.58 -42.06 7.79
N ILE A 45 -24.43 -42.36 7.19
CA ILE A 45 -23.78 -41.52 6.19
C ILE A 45 -23.70 -42.30 4.89
N THR A 46 -24.09 -41.66 3.78
CA THR A 46 -23.88 -42.19 2.43
C THR A 46 -22.69 -41.45 1.83
N LEU A 47 -21.62 -42.18 1.55
CA LEU A 47 -20.41 -41.62 0.96
C LEU A 47 -20.53 -41.63 -0.57
N VAL A 48 -20.39 -40.47 -1.19
CA VAL A 48 -20.32 -40.32 -2.65
C VAL A 48 -18.86 -40.15 -3.03
N THR A 49 -18.30 -41.13 -3.72
CA THR A 49 -16.91 -41.09 -4.21
C THR A 49 -16.80 -40.31 -5.52
N GLU A 50 -15.58 -39.92 -5.89
CA GLU A 50 -15.29 -39.28 -7.18
C GLU A 50 -15.75 -40.16 -8.35
N GLU A 51 -15.51 -41.46 -8.29
CA GLU A 51 -15.91 -42.43 -9.33
C GLU A 51 -17.43 -42.49 -9.52
N CYS A 52 -18.18 -42.49 -8.41
CA CYS A 52 -19.64 -42.48 -8.45
C CYS A 52 -20.16 -41.17 -9.06
N MET A 53 -19.57 -40.03 -8.68
CA MET A 53 -19.94 -38.73 -9.25
C MET A 53 -19.60 -38.64 -10.74
N GLU A 54 -18.42 -39.09 -11.17
CA GLU A 54 -18.05 -39.11 -12.59
C GLU A 54 -18.99 -39.99 -13.42
N SER A 55 -19.43 -41.13 -12.88
CA SER A 55 -20.40 -42.01 -13.52
C SER A 55 -21.76 -41.32 -13.73
N GLU A 56 -22.25 -40.60 -12.71
CA GLU A 56 -23.51 -39.86 -12.81
C GLU A 56 -23.38 -38.63 -13.72
N LEU A 57 -22.25 -37.93 -13.69
CA LEU A 57 -21.97 -36.79 -14.58
C LEU A 57 -21.94 -37.21 -16.06
N LYS A 58 -21.49 -38.44 -16.38
CA LYS A 58 -21.51 -39.00 -17.74
C LYS A 58 -22.93 -39.28 -18.25
N ARG A 59 -23.91 -39.42 -17.36
CA ARG A 59 -25.33 -39.62 -17.71
C ARG A 59 -26.07 -38.31 -17.96
N LEU A 60 -25.49 -37.17 -17.57
CA LEU A 60 -26.09 -35.86 -17.79
C LEU A 60 -25.95 -35.42 -19.25
N PRO A 61 -26.95 -34.68 -19.79
CA PRO A 61 -26.81 -34.02 -21.07
C PRO A 61 -25.60 -33.07 -21.10
N LEU A 62 -24.88 -33.04 -22.23
CA LEU A 62 -23.66 -32.24 -22.41
C LEU A 62 -23.84 -30.75 -22.06
N TRP A 63 -25.00 -30.17 -22.37
CA TRP A 63 -25.30 -28.76 -22.07
C TRP A 63 -25.37 -28.48 -20.57
N LEU A 64 -25.90 -29.42 -19.77
CA LEU A 64 -26.00 -29.27 -18.32
C LEU A 64 -24.63 -29.44 -17.65
N LEU A 65 -23.83 -30.38 -18.14
CA LEU A 65 -22.44 -30.55 -17.72
C LEU A 65 -21.62 -29.28 -18.00
N ALA A 66 -21.82 -28.65 -19.16
CA ALA A 66 -21.15 -27.40 -19.52
C ALA A 66 -21.54 -26.24 -18.58
N LEU A 67 -22.83 -26.13 -18.22
CA LEU A 67 -23.30 -25.13 -17.25
C LEU A 67 -22.69 -25.33 -15.86
N ILE A 68 -22.68 -26.57 -15.34
CA ILE A 68 -22.10 -26.88 -14.03
C ILE A 68 -20.61 -26.51 -13.99
N ARG A 69 -19.85 -26.87 -15.04
CA ARG A 69 -18.42 -26.52 -15.14
C ARG A 69 -18.20 -25.01 -15.23
N SER A 70 -19.02 -24.30 -16.00
CA SER A 70 -18.96 -22.84 -16.12
C SER A 70 -19.22 -22.15 -14.76
N LEU A 71 -20.24 -22.60 -14.03
CA LEU A 71 -20.56 -22.08 -12.69
C LEU A 71 -19.45 -22.36 -11.68
N SER A 72 -18.85 -23.55 -11.70
CA SER A 72 -17.72 -23.88 -10.84
C SER A 72 -16.49 -23.03 -11.15
N ALA A 73 -16.12 -22.89 -12.44
CA ALA A 73 -15.00 -22.06 -12.85
C ALA A 73 -15.19 -20.59 -12.42
N LYS A 74 -16.41 -20.05 -12.58
CA LYS A 74 -16.75 -18.69 -12.15
C LYS A 74 -16.69 -18.55 -10.63
N THR A 75 -17.19 -19.54 -9.89
CA THR A 75 -17.13 -19.58 -8.42
C THR A 75 -15.69 -19.59 -7.93
N HIS A 76 -14.83 -20.39 -8.55
CA HIS A 76 -13.41 -20.46 -8.23
C HIS A 76 -12.67 -19.15 -8.51
N LEU A 77 -12.98 -18.45 -9.63
CA LEU A 77 -12.45 -17.11 -9.90
C LEU A 77 -12.91 -16.10 -8.84
N LEU A 78 -14.18 -16.14 -8.43
CA LEU A 78 -14.71 -15.26 -7.38
C LEU A 78 -14.07 -15.53 -6.02
N LYS A 79 -13.84 -16.81 -5.67
CA LYS A 79 -13.11 -17.21 -4.46
C LYS A 79 -11.67 -16.70 -4.48
N ARG A 80 -10.96 -16.83 -5.61
CA ARG A 80 -9.61 -16.29 -5.76
C ARG A 80 -9.59 -14.78 -5.65
N ALA A 81 -10.46 -14.08 -6.37
CA ALA A 81 -10.57 -12.61 -6.30
C ALA A 81 -10.98 -12.10 -4.90
N ALA A 82 -11.67 -12.92 -4.10
CA ALA A 82 -11.99 -12.60 -2.72
C ALA A 82 -10.75 -12.62 -1.80
N ILE A 83 -9.71 -13.38 -2.15
CA ILE A 83 -8.50 -13.57 -1.34
C ILE A 83 -7.32 -12.77 -1.92
N GLU A 84 -7.30 -12.55 -3.24
CA GLU A 84 -6.22 -11.84 -3.92
C GLU A 84 -6.12 -10.37 -3.48
N THR A 85 -4.87 -9.93 -3.29
CA THR A 85 -4.56 -8.53 -3.03
C THR A 85 -4.76 -7.70 -4.31
N ARG A 86 -5.37 -6.53 -4.16
CA ARG A 86 -5.50 -5.55 -5.26
C ARG A 86 -4.26 -4.65 -5.38
N VAL A 87 -3.32 -4.79 -4.45
CA VAL A 87 -2.12 -3.96 -4.37
C VAL A 87 -1.04 -4.55 -5.26
N ARG A 88 -0.55 -3.78 -6.24
CA ARG A 88 0.55 -4.20 -7.13
C ARG A 88 1.91 -4.13 -6.45
N ASN A 89 2.14 -3.08 -5.66
CA ASN A 89 3.39 -2.86 -4.93
C ASN A 89 3.12 -2.80 -3.44
N THR A 90 3.48 -3.89 -2.76
CA THR A 90 3.20 -4.09 -1.33
C THR A 90 3.98 -3.13 -0.46
N LEU A 91 5.25 -2.88 -0.78
CA LEU A 91 6.13 -1.95 -0.07
C LEU A 91 5.62 -0.51 -0.14
N LYS A 92 5.22 -0.06 -1.33
CA LYS A 92 4.62 1.27 -1.54
C LYS A 92 3.35 1.43 -0.74
N SER A 93 2.46 0.45 -0.80
CA SER A 93 1.20 0.49 -0.04
C SER A 93 1.43 0.48 1.47
N LEU A 94 2.44 -0.26 1.94
CA LEU A 94 2.83 -0.25 3.35
C LEU A 94 3.35 1.13 3.77
N ALA A 95 4.23 1.74 2.96
CA ALA A 95 4.75 3.08 3.24
C ALA A 95 3.63 4.14 3.26
N GLU A 96 2.70 4.08 2.30
CA GLU A 96 1.52 4.95 2.25
C GLU A 96 0.64 4.78 3.49
N TYR A 97 0.34 3.53 3.86
CA TYR A 97 -0.42 3.22 5.08
C TYR A 97 0.24 3.77 6.35
N LEU A 98 1.56 3.59 6.50
CA LEU A 98 2.30 4.10 7.66
C LEU A 98 2.44 5.63 7.64
N SER A 99 2.42 6.28 6.48
CA SER A 99 2.50 7.75 6.37
C SER A 99 1.28 8.46 7.00
N HIS A 100 0.16 7.77 7.19
CA HIS A 100 -1.04 8.29 7.85
C HIS A 100 -1.07 8.06 9.37
N LYS A 101 -0.06 7.38 9.93
CA LYS A 101 0.03 7.11 11.37
C LYS A 101 0.94 8.17 12.03
N SER A 102 0.69 8.44 13.32
CA SER A 102 1.49 9.43 14.08
C SER A 102 2.93 8.95 14.31
N SER A 103 3.89 9.87 14.29
CA SER A 103 5.29 9.63 14.68
C SER A 103 5.52 9.53 16.18
N ASP A 104 4.62 10.10 16.98
CA ASP A 104 4.80 10.20 18.44
C ASP A 104 4.39 8.92 19.17
N THR A 105 3.66 8.05 18.48
CA THR A 105 3.13 6.80 19.02
C THR A 105 4.01 5.63 18.60
N GLU A 106 4.26 4.72 19.54
CA GLU A 106 4.82 3.41 19.23
C GLU A 106 3.69 2.40 19.07
N PHE A 107 3.70 1.67 17.98
CA PHE A 107 2.66 0.71 17.62
C PHE A 107 3.15 -0.72 17.82
N ASN A 108 2.31 -1.60 18.35
CA ASN A 108 2.63 -3.03 18.39
C ASN A 108 2.75 -3.57 16.95
N LEU A 109 3.92 -4.12 16.60
CA LEU A 109 4.21 -4.58 15.23
C LEU A 109 3.27 -5.71 14.80
N ALA A 110 2.93 -6.62 15.71
CA ALA A 110 2.03 -7.75 15.39
C ALA A 110 0.61 -7.26 15.06
N GLU A 111 0.14 -6.22 15.76
CA GLU A 111 -1.16 -5.61 15.50
C GLU A 111 -1.15 -4.81 14.20
N LEU A 112 -0.09 -4.06 13.92
CA LEU A 112 0.08 -3.35 12.64
C LEU A 112 0.10 -4.30 11.45
N LEU A 113 0.86 -5.41 11.54
CA LEU A 113 0.90 -6.41 10.47
C LEU A 113 -0.49 -7.02 10.25
N ARG A 114 -1.23 -7.32 11.33
CA ARG A 114 -2.59 -7.85 11.23
C ARG A 114 -3.55 -6.84 10.61
N GLU A 115 -3.49 -5.57 11.01
CA GLU A 115 -4.33 -4.49 10.46
C GLU A 115 -4.03 -4.29 8.97
N PHE A 116 -2.75 -4.18 8.60
CA PHE A 116 -2.32 -4.02 7.22
C PHE A 116 -2.73 -5.20 6.33
N SER A 117 -2.47 -6.44 6.78
CA SER A 117 -2.87 -7.65 6.07
C SER A 117 -4.39 -7.75 5.94
N PHE A 118 -5.17 -7.31 6.94
CA PHE A 118 -6.62 -7.29 6.86
C PHE A 118 -7.13 -6.30 5.78
N LEU A 119 -6.56 -5.09 5.75
CA LEU A 119 -6.97 -4.05 4.79
C LEU A 119 -6.57 -4.39 3.35
N THR A 120 -5.39 -4.96 3.16
CA THR A 120 -4.77 -5.14 1.82
C THR A 120 -4.86 -6.56 1.29
N LYS A 121 -5.18 -7.54 2.15
CA LYS A 121 -5.11 -8.98 1.89
C LYS A 121 -3.70 -9.48 1.54
N ILE A 122 -2.67 -8.68 1.81
CA ILE A 122 -1.27 -9.09 1.66
C ILE A 122 -0.94 -10.08 2.77
N SER A 123 -0.21 -11.15 2.44
CA SER A 123 0.19 -12.14 3.44
C SER A 123 1.06 -11.49 4.52
N THR A 124 0.94 -11.97 5.75
CA THR A 124 1.75 -11.48 6.88
C THR A 124 3.24 -11.64 6.62
N THR A 125 3.65 -12.69 5.90
CA THR A 125 5.04 -12.93 5.49
C THR A 125 5.57 -11.87 4.53
N ALA A 126 4.79 -11.50 3.50
CA ALA A 126 5.19 -10.44 2.57
C ALA A 126 5.25 -9.08 3.27
N ALA A 127 4.24 -8.77 4.10
CA ALA A 127 4.24 -7.55 4.90
C ALA A 127 5.46 -7.48 5.84
N GLN A 128 5.86 -8.58 6.48
CA GLN A 128 7.07 -8.63 7.32
C GLN A 128 8.34 -8.31 6.55
N GLU A 129 8.51 -8.81 5.33
CA GLU A 129 9.65 -8.46 4.48
C GLU A 129 9.65 -6.98 4.09
N ASP A 130 8.48 -6.41 3.78
CA ASP A 130 8.35 -4.98 3.50
C ASP A 130 8.70 -4.11 4.72
N PHE A 131 8.26 -4.52 5.92
CA PHE A 131 8.67 -3.86 7.17
C PHE A 131 10.19 -3.92 7.38
N LYS A 132 10.84 -5.06 7.09
CA LYS A 132 12.32 -5.16 7.13
C LYS A 132 12.96 -4.21 6.12
N SER A 133 12.39 -4.06 4.92
CA SER A 133 12.87 -3.11 3.91
C SER A 133 12.80 -1.66 4.41
N LEU A 134 11.67 -1.25 5.00
CA LEU A 134 11.52 0.08 5.60
C LEU A 134 12.47 0.31 6.78
N LEU A 135 12.74 -0.72 7.58
CA LEU A 135 13.70 -0.67 8.67
C LEU A 135 15.14 -0.47 8.17
N ARG A 136 15.56 -1.21 7.14
CA ARG A 136 16.90 -1.07 6.52
C ARG A 136 17.12 0.33 5.94
N ARG A 137 16.04 0.96 5.45
CA ARG A 137 16.04 2.35 4.95
C ARG A 137 15.94 3.40 6.06
N HIS A 138 15.90 2.98 7.34
CA HIS A 138 15.72 3.84 8.50
C HIS A 138 14.48 4.74 8.43
N LEU A 139 13.41 4.29 7.76
CA LEU A 139 12.12 4.99 7.69
C LEU A 139 11.24 4.68 8.92
N ILE A 140 11.51 3.54 9.54
CA ILE A 140 10.91 3.10 10.80
C ILE A 140 12.01 2.65 11.76
N LYS A 141 11.68 2.60 13.06
CA LYS A 141 12.52 2.04 14.11
C LYS A 141 11.74 0.94 14.82
N LEU A 142 12.41 -0.17 15.09
CA LEU A 142 11.85 -1.22 15.93
C LEU A 142 12.48 -1.15 17.32
N SER A 143 11.67 -1.33 18.36
CA SER A 143 12.12 -1.48 19.74
C SER A 143 11.45 -2.69 20.37
N GLN A 144 12.10 -3.31 21.35
CA GLN A 144 11.53 -4.43 22.08
C GLN A 144 11.20 -3.98 23.50
N LYS A 145 9.95 -4.13 23.92
CA LYS A 145 9.47 -3.78 25.27
C LYS A 145 8.59 -4.92 25.78
N ASN A 146 8.87 -5.41 26.99
CA ASN A 146 8.09 -6.48 27.64
C ASN A 146 7.83 -7.72 26.74
N GLY A 147 8.86 -8.17 26.02
CA GLY A 147 8.76 -9.33 25.12
C GLY A 147 7.99 -9.08 23.81
N ARG A 148 7.50 -7.86 23.57
CA ARG A 148 6.79 -7.47 22.32
C ARG A 148 7.64 -6.52 21.49
N VAL A 149 7.45 -6.57 20.18
CA VAL A 149 8.13 -5.68 19.23
C VAL A 149 7.22 -4.51 18.89
N PHE A 150 7.73 -3.29 19.05
CA PHE A 150 7.05 -2.05 18.74
C PHE A 150 7.72 -1.36 17.56
N CYS A 151 6.91 -0.81 16.66
CA CYS A 151 7.32 0.00 15.52
C CYS A 151 7.06 1.47 15.84
N LYS A 152 8.08 2.30 15.64
CA LYS A 152 7.99 3.76 15.64
C LYS A 152 8.24 4.28 14.23
N ILE A 153 7.35 5.11 13.73
CA ILE A 153 7.55 5.81 12.47
C ILE A 153 8.53 6.96 12.73
N VAL A 154 9.62 7.01 11.96
CA VAL A 154 10.64 8.07 12.14
C VAL A 154 10.05 9.41 11.74
N ASP A 155 9.43 9.45 10.57
CA ASP A 155 8.86 10.66 10.01
C ASP A 155 7.78 10.30 8.96
N PRO A 156 6.50 10.66 9.17
CA PRO A 156 5.41 10.29 8.27
C PRO A 156 5.54 10.95 6.89
N GLU A 157 6.05 12.19 6.83
CA GLU A 157 6.27 12.88 5.56
C GLU A 157 7.41 12.23 4.77
N LEU A 158 8.43 11.67 5.44
CA LEU A 158 9.48 10.92 4.76
C LEU A 158 8.95 9.63 4.10
N LEU A 159 8.01 8.95 4.75
CA LEU A 159 7.29 7.81 4.15
C LEU A 159 6.43 8.23 2.96
N HIS A 160 5.81 9.42 3.03
CA HIS A 160 5.06 9.98 1.90
C HIS A 160 5.99 10.28 0.71
N ILE A 161 7.14 10.94 0.94
CA ILE A 161 8.18 11.18 -0.07
C ILE A 161 8.66 9.85 -0.69
N PHE A 162 8.89 8.83 0.12
CA PHE A 162 9.30 7.50 -0.36
C PHE A 162 8.22 6.85 -1.24
N THR A 163 6.95 7.02 -0.88
CA THR A 163 5.81 6.55 -1.68
C THR A 163 5.76 7.24 -3.05
N ASP A 164 5.97 8.55 -3.09
CA ASP A 164 6.04 9.32 -4.34
C ASP A 164 7.25 8.93 -5.20
N TYR A 165 8.39 8.65 -4.57
CA TYR A 165 9.58 8.15 -5.25
C TYR A 165 9.33 6.80 -5.94
N ILE A 166 8.74 5.83 -5.22
CA ILE A 166 8.38 4.53 -5.82
C ILE A 166 7.37 4.73 -6.96
N ARG A 167 6.37 5.61 -6.77
CA ARG A 167 5.39 5.91 -7.82
C ARG A 167 6.08 6.46 -9.08
N ALA A 168 7.05 7.37 -8.92
CA ALA A 168 7.82 7.90 -10.04
C ALA A 168 8.55 6.78 -10.78
N GLN A 169 9.24 5.88 -10.05
CA GLN A 169 9.91 4.71 -10.63
C GLN A 169 8.95 3.77 -11.39
N GLU A 170 7.78 3.47 -10.83
CA GLU A 170 6.77 2.60 -11.47
C GLU A 170 6.21 3.20 -12.77
N THR A 171 6.16 4.53 -12.85
CA THR A 171 5.68 5.26 -14.02
C THR A 171 6.78 5.63 -15.00
N GLU A 172 8.03 5.20 -14.74
CA GLU A 172 9.23 5.58 -15.50
C GLU A 172 9.40 7.11 -15.60
N THR A 173 8.85 7.85 -14.64
CA THR A 173 9.04 9.29 -14.52
C THR A 173 10.17 9.61 -13.55
N GLU A 174 10.91 10.67 -13.85
CA GLU A 174 11.99 11.11 -12.98
C GLU A 174 11.42 11.74 -11.70
N PHE A 175 11.94 11.33 -10.54
CA PHE A 175 11.53 11.92 -9.27
C PHE A 175 12.07 13.36 -9.16
N ALA A 176 11.17 14.34 -9.24
CA ALA A 176 11.51 15.76 -9.39
C ALA A 176 12.58 16.29 -8.41
N PRO A 177 12.57 15.94 -7.10
CA PRO A 177 13.62 16.38 -6.17
C PRO A 177 15.05 15.99 -6.59
N TYR A 178 15.23 14.85 -7.27
CA TYR A 178 16.57 14.38 -7.68
C TYR A 178 17.03 14.96 -9.01
N ARG A 179 16.15 15.68 -9.73
CA ARG A 179 16.47 16.33 -11.00
C ARG A 179 16.84 17.80 -10.89
N LEU A 180 16.92 18.32 -9.66
CA LEU A 180 17.24 19.72 -9.45
C LEU A 180 18.66 20.05 -9.94
N SER A 181 18.78 21.15 -10.69
CA SER A 181 20.08 21.69 -11.08
C SER A 181 20.87 22.19 -9.86
N ILE A 182 22.18 22.41 -10.02
CA ILE A 182 23.01 22.96 -8.93
C ILE A 182 22.47 24.33 -8.48
N VAL A 183 22.06 25.18 -9.42
CA VAL A 183 21.46 26.49 -9.13
C VAL A 183 20.17 26.32 -8.34
N GLN A 184 19.28 25.41 -8.74
CA GLN A 184 18.03 25.14 -8.03
C GLN A 184 18.25 24.60 -6.61
N LYS A 185 19.28 23.75 -6.41
CA LYS A 185 19.66 23.28 -5.07
C LYS A 185 20.14 24.44 -4.18
N LYS A 186 20.91 25.39 -4.72
CA LYS A 186 21.32 26.60 -3.98
C LYS A 186 20.10 27.47 -3.61
N ILE A 187 19.20 27.69 -4.57
CA ILE A 187 17.96 28.43 -4.35
C ILE A 187 17.09 27.74 -3.29
N LEU A 188 16.97 26.41 -3.33
CA LEU A 188 16.21 25.64 -2.34
C LEU A 188 16.69 25.91 -0.91
N VAL A 189 18.00 25.83 -0.69
CA VAL A 189 18.61 26.07 0.62
C VAL A 189 18.32 27.50 1.07
N PHE A 190 18.50 28.47 0.18
CA PHE A 190 18.19 29.87 0.45
C PHE A 190 16.72 30.09 0.82
N LEU A 191 15.78 29.59 0.01
CA LEU A 191 14.34 29.71 0.27
C LEU A 191 13.93 28.99 1.56
N SER A 192 14.59 27.91 1.93
CA SER A 192 14.32 27.18 3.17
C SER A 192 14.71 27.99 4.41
N ALA A 193 15.75 28.81 4.33
CA ALA A 193 16.28 29.62 5.43
C ALA A 193 15.53 30.96 5.63
N MET A 194 14.73 31.41 4.66
CA MET A 194 13.98 32.66 4.79
C MET A 194 12.87 32.54 5.86
N GLU A 195 12.91 33.32 6.94
CA GLU A 195 11.84 33.29 7.96
C GLU A 195 10.55 33.97 7.47
N VAL A 196 10.69 35.09 6.76
CA VAL A 196 9.57 35.82 6.17
C VAL A 196 9.47 35.47 4.69
N SER A 197 8.27 35.08 4.24
CA SER A 197 7.97 34.90 2.81
C SER A 197 7.33 36.19 2.28
N PRO A 198 8.11 37.13 1.70
CA PRO A 198 7.53 38.33 1.13
C PRO A 198 6.61 37.97 -0.04
N GLU A 199 5.58 38.78 -0.25
CA GLU A 199 4.76 38.70 -1.46
C GLU A 199 5.35 39.66 -2.50
N LYS A 200 5.66 39.14 -3.68
CA LYS A 200 6.30 39.90 -4.76
C LYS A 200 5.72 39.49 -6.10
N THR A 201 5.80 40.38 -7.09
CA THR A 201 5.45 40.03 -8.46
C THR A 201 6.47 39.05 -9.05
N GLY A 202 6.13 38.40 -10.17
CA GLY A 202 7.07 37.53 -10.89
C GLY A 202 8.40 38.24 -11.25
N PRO A 203 8.38 39.41 -11.90
CA PRO A 203 9.59 40.18 -12.21
C PRO A 203 10.43 40.55 -10.97
N ASP A 204 9.77 40.89 -9.86
CA ASP A 204 10.45 41.21 -8.60
C ASP A 204 11.13 39.98 -7.99
N TRP A 205 10.49 38.81 -8.06
CA TRP A 205 11.09 37.54 -7.63
C TRP A 205 12.28 37.15 -8.50
N ILE A 206 12.17 37.30 -9.82
CA ILE A 206 13.28 37.03 -10.75
C ILE A 206 14.48 37.92 -10.39
N SER A 207 14.24 39.24 -10.24
CA SER A 207 15.30 40.19 -9.90
C SER A 207 15.94 39.88 -8.55
N TYR A 208 15.12 39.54 -7.54
CA TYR A 208 15.60 39.19 -6.20
C TYR A 208 16.42 37.90 -6.18
N ILE A 209 16.00 36.88 -6.94
CA ILE A 209 16.75 35.62 -7.05
C ILE A 209 18.05 35.86 -7.84
N HIS A 210 18.00 36.62 -8.93
CA HIS A 210 19.16 36.91 -9.77
C HIS A 210 20.25 37.70 -9.01
N GLU A 211 19.85 38.65 -8.15
CA GLU A 211 20.79 39.39 -7.29
C GLU A 211 21.59 38.45 -6.37
N LYS A 212 20.98 37.36 -5.89
CA LYS A 212 21.66 36.36 -5.04
C LYS A 212 22.34 35.26 -5.83
N PHE A 213 21.83 34.94 -7.00
CA PHE A 213 22.28 33.85 -7.87
C PHE A 213 22.32 34.35 -9.32
N PRO A 214 23.45 34.94 -9.77
CA PRO A 214 23.57 35.50 -11.12
C PRO A 214 23.31 34.50 -12.25
N ASP A 215 23.51 33.20 -11.99
CA ASP A 215 23.24 32.13 -12.94
C ASP A 215 21.73 31.79 -13.07
N ALA A 216 20.86 32.40 -12.24
CA ALA A 216 19.42 32.20 -12.30
C ALA A 216 18.80 33.17 -13.30
N ASP A 217 18.24 32.61 -14.37
CA ASP A 217 17.55 33.34 -15.43
C ASP A 217 16.01 33.17 -15.34
N VAL A 218 15.30 33.72 -16.31
CA VAL A 218 13.84 33.58 -16.41
C VAL A 218 13.41 32.12 -16.56
N SER A 219 14.24 31.27 -17.18
CA SER A 219 13.96 29.84 -17.31
C SER A 219 13.93 29.13 -15.95
N GLN A 220 14.85 29.51 -15.04
CA GLN A 220 14.82 29.01 -13.66
C GLN A 220 13.52 29.40 -12.97
N TRP A 221 13.08 30.65 -13.08
CA TRP A 221 11.81 31.09 -12.49
C TRP A 221 10.61 30.26 -12.96
N ILE A 222 10.49 30.01 -14.27
CA ILE A 222 9.41 29.16 -14.82
C ILE A 222 9.50 27.74 -14.23
N SER A 223 10.70 27.18 -14.14
CA SER A 223 10.90 25.85 -13.55
C SER A 223 10.50 25.81 -12.07
N LEU A 224 10.83 26.85 -11.28
CA LEU A 224 10.47 26.97 -9.88
C LEU A 224 8.94 27.07 -9.66
N LEU A 225 8.23 27.72 -10.59
CA LEU A 225 6.76 27.76 -10.61
C LEU A 225 6.16 26.39 -10.95
N GLN A 226 6.71 25.68 -11.94
CA GLN A 226 6.25 24.35 -12.34
C GLN A 226 6.37 23.32 -11.21
N ILE A 227 7.44 23.38 -10.41
CA ILE A 227 7.63 22.52 -9.23
C ILE A 227 6.94 23.06 -7.97
N GLN A 228 6.18 24.17 -8.10
CA GLN A 228 5.33 24.77 -7.07
C GLN A 228 6.06 25.28 -5.83
N TRP A 229 7.31 25.74 -5.96
CA TRP A 229 8.00 26.44 -4.86
C TRP A 229 7.45 27.83 -4.62
N PHE A 230 6.82 28.41 -5.65
CA PHE A 230 6.06 29.65 -5.57
C PHE A 230 4.61 29.37 -5.97
N VAL A 231 3.68 29.99 -5.26
CA VAL A 231 2.24 29.92 -5.53
C VAL A 231 1.65 31.32 -5.48
N LYS A 232 0.56 31.55 -6.22
CA LYS A 232 -0.15 32.83 -6.16
C LYS A 232 -0.62 33.10 -4.72
N SER A 233 -0.49 34.35 -4.28
CA SER A 233 -0.92 34.77 -2.93
C SER A 233 -2.41 34.52 -2.73
N ASP A 234 -3.22 34.85 -3.75
CA ASP A 234 -4.63 34.50 -3.87
C ASP A 234 -4.89 33.64 -5.13
N PRO A 235 -5.05 32.31 -4.98
CA PRO A 235 -5.32 31.42 -6.09
C PRO A 235 -6.71 31.60 -6.73
N LYS A 236 -7.66 32.24 -6.03
CA LYS A 236 -9.04 32.41 -6.52
C LYS A 236 -9.19 33.67 -7.36
N ASN A 237 -8.27 34.61 -7.23
CA ASN A 237 -8.23 35.82 -8.03
C ASN A 237 -7.32 35.62 -9.25
N PRO A 238 -7.88 35.52 -10.48
CA PRO A 238 -7.09 35.35 -11.69
C PRO A 238 -6.11 36.51 -11.93
N ASP A 239 -6.47 37.73 -11.50
CA ASP A 239 -5.68 38.97 -11.66
C ASP A 239 -4.61 39.14 -10.59
N CYS A 240 -4.48 38.19 -9.65
CA CYS A 240 -3.41 38.20 -8.66
C CYS A 240 -2.07 37.84 -9.34
N ASP A 241 -1.17 38.81 -9.41
CA ASP A 241 0.20 38.65 -9.90
C ASP A 241 1.25 38.55 -8.78
N LEU A 242 0.80 38.51 -7.53
CA LEU A 242 1.66 38.32 -6.37
C LEU A 242 1.88 36.84 -6.09
N PHE A 243 3.13 36.49 -5.86
CA PHE A 243 3.56 35.13 -5.52
C PHE A 243 4.21 35.11 -4.14
N LYS A 244 3.97 34.02 -3.43
CA LYS A 244 4.59 33.70 -2.13
C LYS A 244 5.27 32.34 -2.18
N ILE A 245 6.21 32.12 -1.28
CA ILE A 245 6.93 30.85 -1.17
C ILE A 245 5.99 29.78 -0.59
N ASN A 246 5.87 28.66 -1.28
CA ASN A 246 5.23 27.46 -0.76
C ASN A 246 6.22 26.72 0.16
N LYS A 247 6.23 27.11 1.44
CA LYS A 247 7.14 26.54 2.44
C LYS A 247 7.01 25.03 2.59
N ALA A 248 5.79 24.48 2.52
CA ALA A 248 5.58 23.04 2.59
C ALA A 248 6.28 22.32 1.44
N LYS A 249 6.15 22.83 0.21
CA LYS A 249 6.81 22.22 -0.97
C LYS A 249 8.33 22.37 -0.91
N VAL A 250 8.83 23.52 -0.48
CA VAL A 250 10.28 23.74 -0.26
C VAL A 250 10.83 22.74 0.76
N GLN A 251 10.15 22.56 1.90
CA GLN A 251 10.58 21.60 2.92
C GLN A 251 10.51 20.15 2.43
N TYR A 252 9.48 19.78 1.67
CA TYR A 252 9.38 18.47 1.02
C TYR A 252 10.60 18.18 0.14
N PHE A 253 11.00 19.11 -0.73
CA PHE A 253 12.16 18.93 -1.61
C PHE A 253 13.48 18.86 -0.82
N LEU A 254 13.63 19.72 0.19
CA LEU A 254 14.81 19.73 1.05
C LEU A 254 14.96 18.39 1.80
N LYS A 255 13.85 17.88 2.33
CA LYS A 255 13.79 16.61 3.05
C LYS A 255 14.10 15.43 2.13
N ALA A 256 13.52 15.42 0.93
CA ALA A 256 13.77 14.38 -0.07
C ALA A 256 15.26 14.29 -0.46
N LEU A 257 15.94 15.43 -0.60
CA LEU A 257 17.38 15.48 -0.86
C LEU A 257 18.21 15.09 0.36
N ARG A 258 17.87 15.58 1.56
CA ARG A 258 18.61 15.28 2.79
C ARG A 258 18.61 13.79 3.12
N TYR A 259 17.51 13.10 2.83
CA TYR A 259 17.33 11.67 3.08
C TYR A 259 17.41 10.82 1.80
N GLU A 260 18.16 11.28 0.78
CA GLU A 260 18.30 10.56 -0.50
C GLU A 260 18.77 9.11 -0.31
N THR A 261 19.74 8.88 0.58
CA THR A 261 20.26 7.54 0.89
C THR A 261 19.20 6.60 1.46
N ASN A 262 18.28 7.14 2.26
CA ASN A 262 17.19 6.37 2.86
C ASN A 262 16.13 6.02 1.80
N ILE A 263 15.80 7.00 0.96
CA ILE A 263 14.74 6.89 -0.05
C ILE A 263 15.19 6.00 -1.22
N ARG A 264 16.37 6.22 -1.80
CA ARG A 264 16.90 5.39 -2.90
C ARG A 264 17.37 4.04 -2.38
N GLY A 265 17.90 4.00 -1.16
CA GLY A 265 18.61 2.85 -0.62
C GLY A 265 20.09 2.95 -0.95
N VAL A 266 20.93 2.27 -0.15
CA VAL A 266 22.36 2.14 -0.47
C VAL A 266 22.47 1.20 -1.66
N LEU A 267 23.05 1.69 -2.77
CA LEU A 267 23.45 0.89 -3.93
C LEU A 267 24.59 -0.06 -3.55
#